data_AF-A0A2G1VS91-F1
#
_entry.id   AF-A0A2G1VS91-F1
#
_cell.length_a   1.000
_cell.length_b   1.000
_cell.length_c   1.000
_cell.angle_alpha   90.00
_cell.angle_beta   90.00
_cell.angle_gamma   90.00
#
_symmetry.space_group_name_H-M   'P 1'
#
loop_
_entity.id
_entity.type
_entity.pdbx_description
1 polymer ?
#
loop_
_entity_poly.entity_id
_entity_poly.type
_entity_poly.pdbx_seq_one_letter_code
_entity_poly.pdbx_strand_id
1 'polypeptide(L)'
;MLLNVSYNNPEVKRKITEAVGPPFTLRERIKMRGIGSSKLFITTTSIEIHNLLVLDSYVNTCNIEMRPNGIIVGFRSLLESFALIIPYYKLNLYKGKAEEYSIYKDQYFIKIRAKAKDKATHNFMKKILDYKAAHLPLGPEDL
;
A
#
# COMPACT_ATOMS: atom_id res chain seq x y z
N MET A 1 8.78 2.16 -5.20
CA MET A 1 10.06 2.49 -4.56
C MET A 1 9.90 2.18 -3.08
N LEU A 2 10.93 1.63 -2.45
CA LEU A 2 10.96 1.44 -1.00
C LEU A 2 11.75 2.59 -0.39
N LEU A 3 11.14 3.38 0.50
CA LEU A 3 11.72 4.60 1.05
C LEU A 3 11.62 4.61 2.57
N ASN A 4 12.65 5.14 3.23
CA ASN A 4 12.55 5.56 4.63
C ASN A 4 11.86 6.93 4.69
N VAL A 5 10.77 7.01 5.45
CA VAL A 5 9.91 8.19 5.59
C VAL A 5 9.84 8.69 7.04
N SER A 6 10.80 8.29 7.87
CA SER A 6 10.87 8.68 9.30
C SER A 6 11.05 10.19 9.49
N TYR A 7 11.83 10.80 8.61
CA TYR A 7 12.14 12.23 8.67
C TYR A 7 11.39 13.00 7.59
N ASN A 8 11.03 14.25 7.91
CA ASN A 8 10.42 15.16 6.97
C ASN A 8 11.45 15.63 5.93
N ASN A 9 11.64 14.83 4.88
CA ASN A 9 12.53 15.14 3.77
C ASN A 9 11.70 15.62 2.55
N PRO A 10 11.86 16.89 2.11
CA PRO A 10 11.14 17.43 0.96
C PRO A 10 11.36 16.65 -0.35
N GLU A 11 12.56 16.12 -0.57
CA GLU A 11 12.88 15.35 -1.77
C GLU A 11 12.13 14.01 -1.80
N VAL A 12 12.08 13.33 -0.64
CA VAL A 12 11.29 12.09 -0.47
C VAL A 12 9.81 12.38 -0.71
N LYS A 13 9.29 13.46 -0.12
CA LYS A 13 7.89 13.89 -0.32
C LYS A 13 7.58 14.19 -1.80
N ARG A 14 8.50 14.84 -2.51
CA ARG A 14 8.39 15.11 -3.95
C ARG A 14 8.34 13.81 -4.75
N LYS A 15 9.28 12.88 -4.52
CA LYS A 15 9.32 11.56 -5.17
C LYS A 15 8.03 10.77 -4.97
N ILE A 16 7.49 10.77 -3.74
CA ILE A 16 6.21 10.12 -3.43
C ILE A 16 5.07 10.79 -4.20
N THR A 17 5.00 12.12 -4.17
CA THR A 17 3.93 12.88 -4.83
C THR A 17 3.95 12.69 -6.35
N GLU A 18 5.13 12.66 -6.97
CA GLU A 18 5.28 12.38 -8.40
C GLU A 18 4.84 10.95 -8.76
N ALA A 19 5.15 9.97 -7.90
CA ALA A 19 4.86 8.58 -8.18
C ALA A 19 3.38 8.19 -8.00
N VAL A 20 2.71 8.70 -6.96
CA VAL A 20 1.35 8.27 -6.58
C VAL A 20 0.36 9.43 -6.43
N GLY A 21 0.76 10.66 -6.74
CA GLY A 21 -0.08 11.84 -6.62
C GLY A 21 -0.07 12.46 -5.21
N PRO A 22 -0.63 13.68 -5.06
CA PRO A 22 -0.71 14.36 -3.77
C PRO A 22 -1.66 13.66 -2.79
N PRO A 23 -1.60 13.99 -1.48
CA PRO A 23 -2.55 13.43 -0.53
C PRO A 23 -3.95 13.91 -0.85
N PHE A 24 -4.95 13.04 -0.71
CA PHE A 24 -6.35 13.46 -0.80
C PHE A 24 -6.62 14.59 0.22
N THR A 25 -7.35 15.60 -0.23
CA THR A 25 -7.88 16.68 0.61
C THR A 25 -8.86 16.13 1.64
N LEU A 26 -9.15 16.91 2.69
CA LEU A 26 -10.10 16.49 3.72
C LEU A 26 -11.50 16.17 3.15
N ARG A 27 -11.96 16.97 2.18
CA ARG A 27 -13.26 16.76 1.52
C ARG A 27 -13.30 15.45 0.75
N GLU A 28 -12.24 15.13 0.00
CA GLU A 28 -12.13 13.86 -0.74
C GLU A 28 -12.09 12.66 0.20
N ARG A 29 -11.35 12.76 1.32
CA ARG A 29 -11.29 11.70 2.33
C ARG A 29 -12.66 11.37 2.91
N ILE A 30 -13.48 12.39 3.18
CA ILE A 30 -14.84 12.22 3.68
C ILE A 30 -15.73 11.59 2.60
N LYS A 31 -15.68 12.09 1.34
CA LYS A 31 -16.42 11.54 0.20
C LYS A 31 -16.09 10.06 -0.04
N MET A 32 -14.82 9.69 0.13
CA MET A 32 -14.35 8.32 0.00
C MET A 32 -14.67 7.44 1.21
N ARG A 33 -15.19 7.98 2.32
CA ARG A 33 -15.38 7.25 3.59
C ARG A 33 -14.07 6.67 4.12
N GLY A 34 -13.02 7.50 4.14
CA GLY A 34 -11.67 7.13 4.55
C GLY A 34 -10.78 6.70 3.37
N ILE A 35 -9.47 6.76 3.54
CA ILE A 35 -8.48 6.43 2.49
C ILE A 35 -7.41 5.44 2.95
N GLY A 36 -7.41 5.13 4.25
CA GLY A 36 -6.43 4.25 4.87
C GLY A 36 -7.05 2.93 5.32
N SER A 37 -6.26 1.87 5.35
CA SER A 37 -6.63 0.61 6.00
C SER A 37 -6.55 0.73 7.52
N SER A 38 -7.20 -0.20 8.21
CA SER A 38 -6.83 -0.54 9.59
C SER A 38 -5.41 -1.09 9.66
N LYS A 39 -4.90 -1.38 10.86
CA LYS A 39 -3.64 -2.09 11.05
C LYS A 39 -3.76 -3.52 10.48
N LEU A 40 -2.87 -3.86 9.55
CA LEU A 40 -2.82 -5.15 8.86
C LEU A 40 -1.62 -5.95 9.35
N PHE A 41 -1.78 -7.26 9.50
CA PHE A 41 -0.70 -8.15 9.95
C PHE A 41 0.04 -8.74 8.76
N ILE A 42 1.35 -8.54 8.71
CA ILE A 42 2.20 -9.06 7.65
C ILE A 42 2.44 -10.55 7.91
N THR A 43 2.26 -11.38 6.88
CA THR A 43 2.51 -12.83 6.92
C THR A 43 3.82 -13.19 6.23
N THR A 44 4.14 -12.55 5.10
CA THR A 44 5.35 -12.82 4.32
C THR A 44 5.71 -11.59 3.48
N THR A 45 6.99 -11.39 3.18
CA THR A 45 7.45 -10.27 2.35
C THR A 45 8.58 -10.69 1.41
N SER A 46 8.95 -9.82 0.46
CA SER A 46 10.20 -9.96 -0.29
C SER A 46 11.41 -9.84 0.66
N ILE A 47 12.57 -10.33 0.20
CA ILE A 47 13.78 -10.42 1.02
C ILE A 47 14.25 -9.04 1.49
N GLU A 48 14.13 -8.00 0.67
CA GLU A 48 14.55 -6.64 1.00
C GLU A 48 13.71 -6.07 2.15
N ILE A 49 12.41 -6.33 2.14
CA ILE A 49 11.50 -5.89 3.20
C ILE A 49 11.67 -6.78 4.44
N HIS A 50 11.90 -8.08 4.24
CA HIS A 50 12.13 -9.02 5.33
C HIS A 50 13.37 -8.64 6.14
N ASN A 51 14.46 -8.28 5.46
CA ASN A 51 15.70 -7.84 6.08
C ASN A 51 15.53 -6.57 6.93
N LEU A 52 14.54 -5.72 6.63
CA LEU A 52 14.18 -4.58 7.49
C LEU A 52 13.34 -5.05 8.67
N LEU A 53 12.33 -5.88 8.43
CA LEU A 53 11.38 -6.32 9.46
C LEU A 53 12.03 -7.21 10.53
N VAL A 54 12.99 -8.05 10.17
CA VAL A 54 13.67 -8.98 11.09
C VAL A 54 14.59 -8.28 12.09
N LEU A 55 14.93 -7.01 11.86
CA LEU A 55 15.71 -6.20 12.79
C LEU A 55 14.92 -5.88 14.08
N ASP A 56 13.59 -5.97 14.01
CA ASP A 56 12.70 -5.67 15.11
C ASP A 56 12.10 -6.95 15.71
N SER A 57 11.79 -6.91 17.01
CA SER A 57 11.19 -8.01 17.76
C SER A 57 9.65 -7.96 17.81
N TYR A 58 9.06 -6.86 17.34
CA TYR A 58 7.62 -6.67 17.33
C TYR A 58 6.90 -7.47 16.24
N VAL A 59 5.58 -7.62 16.42
CA VAL A 59 4.72 -8.20 15.38
C VAL A 59 4.71 -7.30 14.15
N ASN A 60 5.15 -7.87 13.03
CA ASN A 60 5.20 -7.20 11.74
C ASN A 60 3.79 -6.78 11.28
N THR A 61 3.59 -5.47 11.14
CA THR A 61 2.33 -4.88 10.72
C THR A 61 2.56 -3.79 9.69
N CYS A 62 1.55 -3.57 8.85
CA CYS A 62 1.53 -2.49 7.87
C CYS A 62 0.18 -1.77 7.84
N ASN A 63 0.17 -0.63 7.18
CA ASN A 63 -1.03 0.10 6.80
C ASN A 63 -0.95 0.46 5.32
N ILE A 64 -2.09 0.61 4.68
CA ILE A 64 -2.18 0.99 3.28
C ILE A 64 -2.92 2.33 3.21
N GLU A 65 -2.32 3.32 2.56
CA GLU A 65 -2.93 4.60 2.23
C GLU A 65 -3.20 4.65 0.72
N MET A 66 -4.44 4.94 0.34
CA MET A 66 -4.80 5.24 -1.04
C MET A 66 -4.35 6.65 -1.42
N ARG A 67 -3.90 6.79 -2.65
CA ARG A 67 -3.54 8.05 -3.30
C ARG A 67 -4.21 8.14 -4.69
N PRO A 68 -4.25 9.33 -5.32
CA PRO A 68 -4.87 9.48 -6.64
C PRO A 68 -4.28 8.55 -7.71
N ASN A 69 -2.96 8.35 -7.72
CA ASN A 69 -2.28 7.58 -8.77
C ASN A 69 -1.66 6.26 -8.25
N GLY A 70 -1.93 5.88 -7.00
CA GLY A 70 -1.43 4.62 -6.45
C GLY A 70 -1.76 4.41 -4.98
N ILE A 71 -0.99 3.55 -4.33
CA ILE A 71 -1.07 3.29 -2.89
C ILE A 71 0.30 3.42 -2.24
N ILE A 72 0.29 3.65 -0.94
CA ILE A 72 1.46 3.63 -0.07
C ILE A 72 1.25 2.52 0.96
N VAL A 73 2.14 1.53 1.00
CA VAL A 73 2.14 0.52 2.06
C VAL A 73 3.21 0.91 3.07
N GLY A 74 2.77 1.46 4.21
CA GLY A 74 3.64 1.86 5.31
C GLY A 74 3.84 0.72 6.30
N PHE A 75 5.06 0.56 6.80
CA PHE A 75 5.40 -0.35 7.89
C PHE A 75 6.54 0.23 8.72
N ARG A 76 6.75 -0.31 9.92
CA ARG A 76 7.85 0.11 10.80
C ARG A 76 8.88 -0.99 10.95
N SER A 77 10.12 -0.57 11.14
CA SER A 77 11.23 -1.40 11.58
C SER A 77 12.00 -0.60 12.61
N LEU A 78 12.14 -1.13 13.83
CA LEU A 78 12.74 -0.43 14.95
C LEU A 78 12.02 0.91 15.21
N LEU A 79 12.76 2.01 15.17
CA LEU A 79 12.26 3.38 15.32
C LEU A 79 12.01 4.08 13.97
N GLU A 80 12.21 3.37 12.86
CA GLU A 80 12.08 3.92 11.52
C GLU A 80 10.77 3.49 10.85
N SER A 81 10.19 4.42 10.09
CA SER A 81 9.02 4.18 9.26
C SER A 81 9.44 4.07 7.80
N PHE A 82 9.09 2.96 7.17
CA PHE A 82 9.33 2.69 5.76
C PHE A 82 8.01 2.69 4.98
N ALA A 83 8.10 3.05 3.71
CA ALA A 83 6.96 3.11 2.81
C ALA A 83 7.31 2.45 1.47
N LEU A 84 6.53 1.45 1.10
CA LEU A 84 6.52 0.90 -0.25
C LEU A 84 5.51 1.67 -1.09
N ILE A 85 6.03 2.50 -1.99
CA ILE A 85 5.24 3.35 -2.88
C ILE A 85 4.93 2.59 -4.17
N ILE A 86 3.63 2.39 -4.45
CA ILE A 86 3.14 1.56 -5.55
C ILE A 86 2.16 2.35 -6.41
N PRO A 87 2.59 2.83 -7.59
CA PRO A 87 1.67 3.38 -8.60
C PRO A 87 0.67 2.33 -9.07
N TYR A 88 -0.56 2.73 -9.41
CA TYR A 88 -1.63 1.80 -9.79
C TYR A 88 -1.29 0.95 -11.01
N TYR A 89 -0.59 1.51 -11.99
CA TYR A 89 -0.15 0.77 -13.19
C TYR A 89 0.88 -0.33 -12.89
N LYS A 90 1.57 -0.30 -11.74
CA LYS A 90 2.47 -1.36 -11.28
C LYS A 90 1.89 -2.23 -10.16
N LEU A 91 0.73 -1.84 -9.60
CA LEU A 91 0.12 -2.53 -8.47
C LEU A 91 -0.50 -3.84 -8.93
N ASN A 92 -0.05 -4.97 -8.40
CA ASN A 92 -0.75 -6.24 -8.53
C ASN A 92 -1.25 -6.68 -7.16
N LEU A 93 -2.58 -6.80 -7.02
CA LEU A 93 -3.23 -7.21 -5.78
C LEU A 93 -3.97 -8.52 -6.00
N TYR A 94 -3.54 -9.57 -5.31
CA TYR A 94 -4.15 -10.90 -5.41
C TYR A 94 -4.70 -11.32 -4.05
N LYS A 95 -5.89 -11.92 -4.07
CA LYS A 95 -6.32 -12.75 -2.93
C LYS A 95 -5.61 -14.09 -3.09
N GLY A 96 -4.65 -14.36 -2.22
CA GLY A 96 -3.82 -15.57 -2.27
C GLY A 96 -4.58 -16.76 -1.70
N LYS A 97 -4.09 -17.31 -0.59
CA LYS A 97 -4.82 -18.31 0.20
C LYS A 97 -6.14 -17.71 0.73
N ALA A 98 -7.07 -18.57 1.18
CA ALA A 98 -8.41 -18.16 1.61
C ALA A 98 -8.43 -16.97 2.59
N GLU A 99 -7.37 -16.81 3.40
CA GLU A 99 -7.25 -15.75 4.41
C GLU A 99 -6.03 -14.83 4.23
N GLU A 100 -5.55 -14.62 3.01
CA GLU A 100 -4.37 -13.79 2.73
C GLU A 100 -4.54 -12.91 1.48
N TYR A 101 -4.08 -11.66 1.56
CA TYR A 101 -3.86 -10.82 0.38
C TYR A 101 -2.38 -10.66 0.11
N SER A 102 -1.99 -10.68 -1.16
CA SER A 102 -0.63 -10.40 -1.60
C SER A 102 -0.61 -9.12 -2.43
N ILE A 103 0.24 -8.18 -2.03
CA ILE A 103 0.43 -6.87 -2.67
C ILE A 103 1.81 -6.90 -3.33
N TYR A 104 1.87 -6.76 -4.65
CA TYR A 104 3.11 -6.84 -5.43
C TYR A 104 3.41 -5.53 -6.16
N LYS A 105 4.70 -5.28 -6.32
CA LYS A 105 5.27 -4.25 -7.20
C LYS A 105 6.67 -4.66 -7.66
N ASP A 106 6.83 -4.94 -8.95
CA ASP A 106 8.09 -5.45 -9.50
C ASP A 106 8.61 -6.63 -8.64
N GLN A 107 9.82 -6.55 -8.07
CA GLN A 107 10.40 -7.55 -7.16
C GLN A 107 9.87 -7.51 -5.71
N TYR A 108 9.22 -6.42 -5.30
CA TYR A 108 8.75 -6.24 -3.93
C TYR A 108 7.37 -6.87 -3.75
N PHE A 109 7.18 -7.51 -2.59
CA PHE A 109 5.85 -7.96 -2.19
C PHE A 109 5.65 -7.92 -0.68
N ILE A 110 4.40 -7.69 -0.27
CA ILE A 110 3.94 -7.80 1.11
C ILE A 110 2.65 -8.63 1.09
N LYS A 111 2.65 -9.73 1.82
CA LYS A 111 1.46 -10.54 2.09
C LYS A 111 0.92 -10.19 3.45
N ILE A 112 -0.39 -10.09 3.54
CA ILE A 112 -1.09 -9.73 4.76
C ILE A 112 -2.17 -10.76 5.10
N ARG A 113 -2.37 -10.97 6.39
CA ARG A 113 -3.49 -11.76 6.90
C ARG A 113 -4.80 -11.01 6.72
N ALA A 114 -5.79 -11.66 6.13
CA ALA A 114 -7.16 -11.18 6.01
C ALA A 114 -8.12 -12.34 6.25
N LYS A 115 -8.52 -12.53 7.52
CA LYS A 115 -9.43 -13.61 7.91
C LYS A 115 -10.74 -13.51 7.13
N ALA A 116 -11.39 -14.64 6.83
CA ALA A 116 -12.61 -14.65 6.03
C ALA A 116 -13.74 -13.75 6.57
N LYS A 117 -13.77 -13.56 7.90
CA LYS A 117 -14.74 -12.70 8.59
C LYS A 117 -14.37 -11.20 8.63
N ASP A 118 -13.17 -10.82 8.17
CA ASP A 118 -12.68 -9.45 8.19
C ASP A 118 -13.23 -8.65 7.01
N LYS A 119 -14.51 -8.29 7.11
CA LYS A 119 -15.22 -7.50 6.10
C LYS A 119 -14.55 -6.15 5.85
N ALA A 120 -13.92 -5.55 6.85
CA ALA A 120 -13.28 -4.24 6.71
C ALA A 120 -12.09 -4.31 5.76
N THR A 121 -11.19 -5.28 5.98
CA THR A 121 -10.04 -5.51 5.09
C THR A 121 -10.49 -5.90 3.69
N HIS A 122 -11.45 -6.81 3.55
CA HIS A 122 -11.96 -7.22 2.23
C HIS A 122 -12.59 -6.05 1.45
N ASN A 123 -13.41 -5.23 2.10
CA ASN A 123 -14.04 -4.06 1.48
C ASN A 123 -12.99 -3.01 1.09
N PHE A 124 -11.97 -2.81 1.93
CA PHE A 124 -10.88 -1.87 1.63
C PHE A 124 -10.05 -2.33 0.43
N MET A 125 -9.70 -3.61 0.35
CA MET A 125 -8.99 -4.18 -0.80
C MET A 125 -9.80 -4.09 -2.08
N LYS A 126 -11.10 -4.40 -2.02
CA LYS A 126 -12.01 -4.21 -3.15
C LYS A 126 -12.04 -2.75 -3.61
N LYS A 127 -12.15 -1.82 -2.66
CA LYS A 127 -12.14 -0.38 -2.95
C LYS A 127 -10.86 0.08 -3.65
N ILE A 128 -9.69 -0.45 -3.29
CA ILE A 128 -8.44 -0.17 -4.00
C ILE A 128 -8.53 -0.62 -5.46
N LEU A 129 -9.04 -1.83 -5.70
CA LEU A 129 -9.19 -2.37 -7.06
C LEU A 129 -10.21 -1.58 -7.88
N ASP A 130 -11.36 -1.25 -7.31
CA ASP A 130 -12.40 -0.45 -7.96
C ASP A 130 -11.86 0.94 -8.34
N TYR A 131 -11.12 1.58 -7.42
CA TYR A 131 -10.51 2.89 -7.67
C TYR A 131 -9.41 2.79 -8.75
N LYS A 132 -8.55 1.76 -8.68
CA LYS A 132 -7.54 1.47 -9.69
C LYS A 132 -8.16 1.32 -11.08
N ALA A 133 -9.23 0.53 -11.20
CA ALA A 133 -9.89 0.29 -12.48
C ALA A 133 -10.50 1.56 -13.08
N ALA A 134 -11.09 2.42 -12.25
CA ALA A 134 -11.69 3.67 -12.70
C ALA A 134 -10.69 4.78 -13.06
N HIS A 135 -9.43 4.68 -12.62
CA HIS A 135 -8.41 5.74 -12.77
C HIS A 135 -7.12 5.23 -13.44
N LEU A 136 -7.14 4.03 -14.03
CA LEU A 136 -6.05 3.60 -14.89
C LEU A 136 -6.11 4.46 -16.17
N PRO A 137 -5.00 5.07 -16.61
CA PRO A 137 -4.98 5.67 -17.94
C PRO A 137 -5.29 4.59 -18.98
N LEU A 138 -6.21 4.92 -19.91
CA LEU A 138 -6.55 4.08 -21.06
C LEU A 138 -5.27 3.66 -21.79
N GLY A 139 -5.17 2.39 -22.16
CA GLY A 139 -4.02 1.88 -22.90
C GLY A 139 -4.02 2.42 -24.33
N PRO A 140 -2.90 2.29 -25.07
CA PRO A 140 -2.87 2.61 -26.50
C PRO A 140 -3.86 1.76 -27.32
N GLU A 141 -4.31 0.62 -26.79
CA GLU A 141 -5.28 -0.29 -27.41
C GLU A 141 -6.74 0.21 -27.30
N ASP A 142 -6.99 1.23 -26.46
CA ASP A 142 -8.33 1.79 -26.22
C ASP A 142 -8.60 3.09 -27.01
N LEU A 143 -7.76 3.42 -28.02
CA LEU A 143 -7.87 4.58 -28.92
C LEU A 143 -8.14 4.19 -30.37
#